data_AF-A0A946EX11-F1
#
_entry.id   AF-A0A946EX11-F1
#
_cell.length_a   1.000
_cell.length_b   1.000
_cell.length_c   1.000
_cell.angle_alpha   90.00
_cell.angle_beta   90.00
_cell.angle_gamma   90.00
#
_symmetry.space_group_name_H-M   'P 1'
#
loop_
_entity.id
_entity.type
_entity.pdbx_description
1 polymer ?
#
loop_
_entity_poly.entity_id
_entity_poly.type
_entity_poly.pdbx_seq_one_letter_code
_entity_poly.pdbx_strand_id
1 'polypeptide(L)'
;MVSSKIFCLILLICISPILALLAIVIILDDGSPILFRQKRVGRNNTHFWIYKFRTMKKDTPDKVKMDEYYLKNQSFWLDLKIIWLTILKVFKADGVKK
;
A
#
# COMPACT_ATOMS: atom_id res chain seq x y z
N MET A 1 10.94 30.05 -7.53
CA MET A 1 9.66 29.32 -7.38
C MET A 1 9.06 28.86 -8.71
N VAL A 2 9.17 29.65 -9.78
CA VAL A 2 8.64 29.27 -11.12
C VAL A 2 9.45 28.16 -11.78
N SER A 3 10.78 28.20 -11.70
CA SER A 3 11.66 27.21 -12.35
C SER A 3 11.43 25.77 -11.85
N SER A 4 11.15 25.57 -10.56
CA SER A 4 10.87 24.25 -9.99
C SER A 4 9.55 23.65 -10.52
N LYS A 5 8.54 24.48 -10.80
CA LYS A 5 7.25 24.02 -11.31
C LYS A 5 7.35 23.57 -12.77
N ILE A 6 8.10 24.32 -13.58
CA ILE A 6 8.34 24.00 -14.99
C ILE A 6 9.10 22.67 -15.10
N PHE A 7 10.15 22.50 -14.28
CA PHE A 7 10.91 21.24 -14.23
C PHE A 7 10.02 20.04 -13.86
N CYS A 8 9.19 20.17 -12.82
CA CYS A 8 8.25 19.11 -12.43
C CYS A 8 7.25 18.77 -13.55
N LEU A 9 6.78 19.76 -14.30
CA LEU A 9 5.79 19.56 -15.37
C LEU A 9 6.41 18.81 -16.55
N ILE A 10 7.62 19.18 -16.96
CA ILE A 10 8.37 18.48 -18.00
C ILE A 10 8.63 17.03 -17.57
N LEU A 11 9.11 16.82 -16.35
CA LEU A 11 9.38 15.48 -15.81
C LEU A 11 8.11 14.62 -15.79
N LEU A 12 6.97 15.20 -15.41
CA LEU A 12 5.69 14.49 -15.36
C LEU A 12 5.22 14.07 -16.76
N ILE A 13 5.39 14.92 -17.77
CA ILE A 13 5.07 14.57 -19.16
C ILE A 13 5.96 13.42 -19.64
N CYS A 14 7.27 13.49 -19.41
CA CYS A 14 8.20 12.42 -19.79
C CYS A 14 7.89 11.08 -19.13
N ILE A 15 7.45 11.08 -17.87
CA ILE A 15 7.13 9.87 -17.09
C ILE A 15 5.69 9.37 -17.36
N SER A 16 4.80 10.21 -17.89
CA SER A 16 3.40 9.89 -18.15
C SER A 16 3.12 8.59 -18.92
N PRO A 17 3.86 8.19 -19.99
CA PRO A 17 3.58 6.94 -20.69
C PRO A 17 3.83 5.71 -19.81
N ILE A 18 4.84 5.75 -18.93
CA ILE A 18 5.15 4.67 -17.99
C ILE A 18 4.05 4.57 -16.94
N LEU A 19 3.57 5.71 -16.43
CA LEU A 19 2.47 5.75 -15.47
C LEU A 19 1.15 5.24 -16.06
N ALA A 20 0.89 5.55 -17.33
CA ALA A 20 -0.29 5.05 -18.05
C ALA A 20 -0.23 3.53 -18.21
N LEU A 21 0.94 2.97 -18.55
CA LEU A 21 1.13 1.51 -18.63
C LEU A 21 0.87 0.84 -17.27
N LEU A 22 1.43 1.39 -16.18
CA LEU A 22 1.19 0.88 -14.82
C LEU A 22 -0.30 0.98 -14.43
N ALA A 23 -0.98 2.06 -14.81
CA ALA A 23 -2.40 2.22 -14.55
C ALA A 23 -3.24 1.13 -15.24
N ILE A 24 -2.90 0.77 -16.48
CA ILE A 24 -3.56 -0.31 -17.23
C ILE A 24 -3.35 -1.65 -16.52
N VAL A 25 -2.11 -1.97 -16.12
CA VAL A 25 -1.80 -3.21 -15.39
C VAL A 25 -2.60 -3.31 -14.09
N ILE A 26 -2.65 -2.24 -13.30
CA ILE A 26 -3.40 -2.22 -12.03
C ILE A 26 -4.90 -2.42 -12.25
N ILE A 27 -5.47 -1.81 -13.30
CA ILE A 27 -6.90 -2.01 -13.63
C ILE A 27 -7.18 -3.46 -14.00
N LEU A 28 -6.28 -4.11 -14.74
CA LEU A 28 -6.45 -5.50 -15.16
C LEU A 28 -6.31 -6.48 -13.99
N ASP A 29 -5.37 -6.23 -13.06
CA ASP A 29 -5.11 -7.12 -11.92
C ASP A 29 -6.15 -6.98 -10.79
N ASP A 30 -6.42 -5.74 -10.35
CA ASP A 30 -7.16 -5.45 -9.11
C ASP A 30 -8.38 -4.53 -9.31
N GLY A 31 -8.63 -4.09 -10.55
CA GLY A 31 -9.76 -3.22 -10.90
C GLY A 31 -9.56 -1.73 -10.57
N SER A 32 -10.65 -0.97 -10.61
CA SER A 32 -10.68 0.46 -10.26
C SER A 32 -10.94 0.65 -8.75
N PRO A 33 -10.35 1.65 -8.06
CA PRO A 33 -9.55 2.78 -8.57
C PRO A 33 -8.01 2.61 -8.49
N ILE A 34 -7.32 3.14 -9.51
CA ILE A 34 -5.85 3.11 -9.69
C ILE A 34 -5.09 3.85 -8.58
N LEU A 35 -5.59 5.03 -8.21
CA LEU A 35 -4.94 5.92 -7.24
C LEU A 35 -5.63 5.85 -5.89
N PHE A 36 -4.84 5.62 -4.85
CA PHE A 36 -5.23 5.72 -3.46
C PHE A 36 -4.85 7.09 -2.89
N ARG A 37 -5.78 7.71 -2.16
CA ARG A 37 -5.58 9.01 -1.50
C ARG A 37 -5.37 8.81 0.00
N GLN A 38 -4.29 9.33 0.55
CA GLN A 38 -3.98 9.27 1.98
C GLN A 38 -3.78 10.67 2.55
N LYS A 39 -4.51 11.03 3.61
CA LYS A 39 -4.32 12.29 4.34
C LYS A 39 -3.08 12.17 5.23
N ARG A 40 -2.16 13.13 5.15
CA ARG A 40 -0.99 13.24 6.04
C ARG A 40 -0.81 14.67 6.52
N VAL A 41 -0.16 14.80 7.68
CA VAL A 41 0.21 16.09 8.27
C VAL A 41 1.49 16.57 7.57
N GLY A 42 1.44 17.76 7.00
CA GLY A 42 2.54 18.43 6.32
C GLY A 42 3.16 19.53 7.18
N ARG A 43 3.99 20.36 6.54
CA ARG A 43 4.68 21.48 7.21
C ARG A 43 3.66 22.44 7.82
N ASN A 44 3.92 22.91 9.04
CA ASN A 44 3.04 23.80 9.81
C ASN A 44 1.66 23.19 10.16
N ASN A 45 1.58 21.87 10.41
CA ASN A 45 0.31 21.17 10.72
C ASN A 45 -0.77 21.30 9.65
N THR A 46 -0.39 21.67 8.42
CA THR A 46 -1.32 21.71 7.30
C THR A 46 -1.55 20.30 6.78
N HIS A 47 -2.81 19.92 6.58
CA HIS A 47 -3.12 18.60 6.05
C HIS A 47 -3.01 18.61 4.53
N PHE A 48 -2.41 17.58 3.95
CA PHE A 48 -2.38 17.41 2.52
C PHE A 48 -2.67 15.95 2.11
N TRP A 49 -3.11 15.80 0.87
CA TRP A 49 -3.43 14.50 0.28
C TRP A 49 -2.22 13.96 -0.48
N ILE A 50 -1.82 12.73 -0.16
CA ILE A 50 -0.83 11.97 -0.91
C ILE A 50 -1.58 11.05 -1.87
N TYR A 51 -1.23 11.11 -3.15
CA TYR A 51 -1.72 10.21 -4.20
C TYR A 51 -0.65 9.15 -4.47
N LYS A 52 -1.03 7.87 -4.39
CA LYS A 52 -0.14 6.74 -4.70
C LYS A 52 -0.86 5.73 -5.57
N PHE A 53 -0.10 5.03 -6.43
CA PHE A 53 -0.62 3.84 -7.09
C PHE A 53 -0.97 2.77 -6.07
N ARG A 54 -2.09 2.09 -6.29
CA ARG A 54 -2.50 0.96 -5.49
C ARG A 54 -1.55 -0.22 -5.75
N THR A 55 -0.95 -0.75 -4.69
CA THR A 55 -0.06 -1.93 -4.73
C THR A 55 -0.64 -3.14 -4.00
N MET A 56 -1.77 -2.96 -3.32
CA MET A 56 -2.41 -3.99 -2.49
C MET A 56 -3.65 -4.53 -3.20
N LYS A 57 -3.74 -5.86 -3.33
CA LYS A 57 -4.93 -6.55 -3.81
C LYS A 57 -6.13 -6.22 -2.92
N LYS A 58 -7.26 -5.92 -3.56
CA LYS A 58 -8.45 -5.41 -2.89
C LYS A 58 -9.10 -6.42 -1.94
N ASP A 59 -8.99 -7.72 -2.25
CA ASP A 59 -9.58 -8.79 -1.46
C ASP A 59 -8.67 -10.02 -1.49
N THR A 60 -7.92 -10.23 -0.40
CA THR A 60 -7.25 -11.52 -0.18
C THR A 60 -8.18 -12.33 0.73
N PRO A 61 -8.98 -13.29 0.19
CA PRO A 61 -9.97 -14.02 1.00
C PRO A 61 -9.34 -14.73 2.20
N ASP A 62 -8.07 -15.13 2.09
CA ASP A 62 -7.34 -15.74 3.19
C ASP A 62 -7.11 -14.76 4.35
N LYS A 63 -6.87 -13.47 4.09
CA LYS A 63 -6.69 -12.48 5.17
C LYS A 63 -7.99 -12.29 5.95
N VAL A 64 -9.11 -12.16 5.25
CA VAL A 64 -10.43 -12.00 5.86
C VAL A 64 -10.77 -13.22 6.74
N LYS A 65 -10.54 -14.43 6.23
CA LYS A 65 -10.74 -15.67 7.01
C LYS A 65 -9.85 -15.74 8.26
N MET A 66 -8.60 -15.29 8.16
CA MET A 66 -7.67 -15.29 9.30
C MET A 66 -8.08 -14.23 10.34
N ASP A 67 -8.56 -13.07 9.90
CA ASP A 67 -9.09 -12.02 10.78
C ASP A 67 -10.35 -12.52 11.51
N GLU A 68 -11.29 -13.15 10.79
CA GLU A 68 -12.47 -13.78 11.39
C GLU A 68 -12.10 -14.88 12.39
N TYR A 69 -11.13 -15.73 12.04
CA TYR A 69 -10.65 -16.79 12.93
C TYR A 69 -10.04 -16.21 14.21
N TYR A 70 -9.24 -15.15 14.10
CA TYR A 70 -8.64 -14.46 15.24
C TYR A 70 -9.72 -13.88 16.17
N LEU A 71 -10.73 -13.20 15.61
CA LEU A 71 -11.82 -12.62 16.39
C LEU A 71 -12.64 -13.69 17.12
N LYS A 72 -12.87 -14.85 16.48
CA LYS A 72 -13.63 -15.96 17.09
C LYS A 72 -12.86 -16.74 18.16
N ASN A 73 -11.53 -16.80 18.05
CA ASN A 73 -10.65 -17.60 18.92
C ASN A 73 -9.72 -16.72 19.78
N GLN A 74 -10.11 -15.47 20.03
CA GLN A 74 -9.29 -14.49 20.74
C GLN A 74 -8.87 -15.05 22.11
N SER A 75 -7.56 -15.24 22.30
CA SER A 75 -6.99 -15.75 23.54
C SER A 75 -5.57 -15.23 23.72
N PHE A 76 -5.15 -15.07 24.97
CA PHE A 76 -3.80 -14.59 25.30
C PHE A 76 -2.69 -15.47 24.67
N TRP A 77 -2.93 -16.78 24.57
CA TRP A 77 -2.00 -17.71 23.95
C TRP A 77 -1.88 -17.55 22.43
N LEU A 78 -2.98 -17.19 21.75
CA LEU A 78 -2.96 -16.89 20.33
C LEU A 78 -2.09 -15.65 20.07
N ASP A 79 -2.20 -14.62 20.90
CA ASP A 79 -1.40 -13.40 20.80
C ASP A 79 0.09 -13.67 21.02
N LEU A 80 0.44 -14.46 22.05
CA LEU A 80 1.83 -14.85 22.29
C LEU A 80 2.41 -15.62 21.08
N LYS A 81 1.60 -16.49 20.47
CA LYS A 81 1.99 -17.22 19.25
C LYS A 81 2.19 -16.28 18.06
N ILE A 82 1.32 -15.29 17.86
CA ILE A 82 1.45 -14.30 16.78
C ILE A 82 2.71 -13.46 16.96
N ILE A 83 3.01 -13.04 18.19
CA ILE A 83 4.24 -12.29 18.51
C ILE A 83 5.47 -13.14 18.20
N TRP A 84 5.49 -14.40 18.61
CA TRP A 84 6.59 -15.32 18.32
C TRP A 84 6.79 -15.55 16.82
N LEU A 85 5.70 -15.78 16.08
CA LEU A 85 5.73 -15.92 14.62
C LEU A 85 6.23 -14.64 13.94
N THR A 86 5.89 -13.48 14.47
CA THR A 86 6.36 -12.18 13.95
C THR A 86 7.86 -12.02 14.14
N ILE A 87 8.39 -12.34 15.34
CA ILE A 87 9.83 -12.31 15.61
C ILE A 87 10.57 -13.21 14.62
N LEU A 88 10.15 -14.47 14.50
CA LEU A 88 10.78 -15.42 13.57
C LEU A 88 10.71 -14.95 12.11
N LYS A 89 9.59 -14.33 11.70
CA LYS A 89 9.41 -13.86 10.33
C LYS A 89 10.24 -12.62 10.00
N VAL A 90 10.39 -11.69 10.95
CA VAL A 90 11.26 -10.51 10.80
C VAL A 90 12.71 -10.94 10.60
N PHE A 91 13.17 -11.93 11.37
CA PHE A 91 14.54 -12.46 11.22
C PHE A 91 14.75 -13.28 9.95
N LYS A 92 13.72 -14.00 9.47
CA LYS A 92 13.85 -14.79 8.23
C LYS A 92 13.85 -13.96 6.96
N ALA A 93 13.48 -12.68 6.99
CA ALA A 93 13.45 -11.78 5.82
C ALA A 93 12.90 -12.46 4.55
N ASP A 94 11.96 -13.40 4.70
CA ASP A 94 11.33 -14.07 3.59
C ASP A 94 10.49 -13.01 2.88
N GLY A 95 10.99 -12.53 1.74
CA GLY A 95 10.20 -11.73 0.81
C GLY A 95 8.89 -12.46 0.56
N VAL A 96 7.77 -11.72 0.58
CA VAL A 96 6.44 -12.31 0.34
C VAL A 96 6.50 -13.07 -0.98
N LYS A 97 6.49 -14.41 -0.92
CA LYS A 97 6.44 -15.25 -2.11
C LYS A 97 5.15 -14.90 -2.84
N LYS A 98 5.33 -14.42 -4.07
CA LYS A 98 4.28 -13.88 -4.93
C LYS A 98 3.37 -14.98 -5.45
#